data_AF-A0A378JJD4-F1
#
_entry.id   AF-A0A378JJD4-F1
#
_cell.length_a   1.000
_cell.length_b   1.000
_cell.length_c   1.000
_cell.angle_alpha   90.00
_cell.angle_beta   90.00
_cell.angle_gamma   90.00
#
_symmetry.space_group_name_H-M   'P 1'
#
loop_
_entity.id
_entity.type
_entity.pdbx_description
1 polymer ?
#
loop_
_entity_poly.entity_id
_entity_poly.type
_entity_poly.pdbx_seq_one_letter_code
_entity_poly.pdbx_strand_id
1 'polypeptide(L)'
;MVKSHKEMTHILGLPANPFNSIISNEGMVNTDAFDSVERRYNLLKSAGASDLDFQYLPDQGKKLSLPNAPGKYVGFYTYWEGHAYSFHAINDGTQTHFIYVNRGEPHETMDETKPPNVIVFSLNNGDEANNFANNMRIAANSIFSMRDQMSTFLVNNKSRENAEFTNLLTKKNQKVGNCTIANSNIAWHFQLASDYMQRNPGTDFSTAYEQTKSAYKEMRGKDRIQAFKYLLEDKDNYLYKDAYLYNYFKALIKVERKEGIAAISEIVKNNKLLIKSLIKPLLDIKKIKKFSYIISLEASVSYSSTQLKNQIIHSIRAPLLEEFFKELNLEKQQKYIKKNKELLKYANPTLQKKLIENDISLTKFASTQVQVQLLVAHPNKYRYYASDEALKAKGINPEENNFLFEQANFLNKNEEILQMKKVSSNFLLSKSASHKEAQINNKLRILYSYAERGDEIGAKKSWDELCLVCAERRFCPLGNKYSIDTHSAKWLIKHVEGDEQLQKILGIKSSDLVIEQVQDIIMKKNAELAHKSSDFKKSYQKVNSATAKAESTADEGLVVSNIPNSP
;
A
#
# COMPACT_ATOMS: atom_id res chain seq x y z
N MET A 1 32.88 -14.24 5.26
CA MET A 1 31.55 -13.71 5.64
C MET A 1 31.72 -12.26 6.07
N VAL A 2 30.62 -11.51 6.13
CA VAL A 2 30.57 -10.17 6.75
C VAL A 2 31.02 -10.29 8.21
N LYS A 3 31.90 -9.39 8.67
CA LYS A 3 32.53 -9.47 9.99
C LYS A 3 32.14 -8.32 10.93
N SER A 4 31.51 -7.26 10.41
CA SER A 4 31.15 -6.10 11.23
C SER A 4 29.84 -5.46 10.81
N HIS A 5 29.24 -4.74 11.76
CA HIS A 5 28.02 -3.96 11.51
C HIS A 5 28.22 -2.92 10.40
N LYS A 6 29.36 -2.21 10.39
CA LYS A 6 29.67 -1.22 9.33
C LYS A 6 29.71 -1.87 7.94
N GLU A 7 30.33 -3.04 7.82
CA GLU A 7 30.36 -3.78 6.55
C GLU A 7 28.95 -4.18 6.11
N MET A 8 28.14 -4.70 7.04
CA MET A 8 26.73 -5.05 6.80
C MET A 8 25.91 -3.83 6.35
N THR A 9 26.00 -2.70 7.05
CA THR A 9 25.20 -1.50 6.74
C THR A 9 25.57 -0.93 5.38
N HIS A 10 26.85 -0.97 4.98
CA HIS A 10 27.26 -0.53 3.65
C HIS A 10 26.80 -1.46 2.53
N ILE A 11 26.97 -2.78 2.67
CA ILE A 11 26.49 -3.76 1.68
C ILE A 11 24.97 -3.61 1.51
N LEU A 12 24.24 -3.48 2.61
CA LEU A 12 22.80 -3.25 2.65
C LEU A 12 22.41 -1.78 2.46
N GLY A 13 23.36 -0.86 2.28
CA GLY A 13 23.14 0.58 2.04
C GLY A 13 22.10 1.17 2.97
N LEU A 14 22.23 0.87 4.25
CA LEU A 14 21.35 1.35 5.31
C LEU A 14 21.76 2.80 5.63
N PRO A 15 20.82 3.76 5.62
CA PRO A 15 21.10 5.15 5.99
C PRO A 15 21.34 5.28 7.50
N ALA A 16 21.73 6.46 8.00
CA ALA A 16 21.70 6.74 9.45
C ALA A 16 20.39 6.24 10.09
N ASN A 17 20.50 5.59 11.24
CA ASN A 17 19.33 5.10 11.95
C ASN A 17 18.64 6.29 12.64
N PRO A 18 17.35 6.55 12.42
CA PRO A 18 16.64 7.68 13.03
C PRO A 18 16.34 7.46 14.52
N PHE A 19 16.59 6.25 15.04
CA PHE A 19 16.49 5.93 16.45
C PHE A 19 17.88 5.97 17.08
N ASN A 20 17.99 6.49 18.31
CA ASN A 20 19.23 6.46 19.07
C ASN A 20 19.80 5.03 19.11
N SER A 21 20.96 4.82 18.51
CA SER A 21 21.64 3.53 18.46
C SER A 21 23.10 3.77 18.85
N ILE A 22 23.65 2.89 19.69
CA ILE A 22 25.11 2.89 19.97
C ILE A 22 25.87 2.59 18.67
N ILE A 23 25.23 1.86 17.75
CA ILE A 23 25.84 1.45 16.50
C ILE A 23 25.35 2.35 15.39
N SER A 24 26.28 3.10 14.82
CA SER A 24 26.02 3.97 13.69
C SER A 24 26.05 3.17 12.40
N ASN A 25 25.02 3.39 11.56
CA ASN A 25 25.01 2.91 10.19
C ASN A 25 25.98 3.70 9.30
N GLU A 26 26.39 4.88 9.76
CA GLU A 26 27.34 5.78 9.09
C GLU A 26 28.69 5.80 9.81
N GLY A 27 29.75 6.07 9.06
CA GLY A 27 31.07 6.29 9.62
C GLY A 27 32.00 6.87 8.56
N MET A 28 33.01 7.62 9.00
CA MET A 28 34.14 8.00 8.16
C MET A 28 34.89 6.75 7.67
N VAL A 29 35.69 6.89 6.59
CA VAL A 29 36.51 5.86 5.91
C VAL A 29 36.60 4.52 6.66
N ASN A 30 36.11 3.45 6.04
CA ASN A 30 36.26 2.12 6.62
C ASN A 30 37.62 1.56 6.17
N THR A 31 38.66 1.75 6.98
CA THR A 31 40.01 1.28 6.70
C THR A 31 40.06 -0.23 6.49
N ASP A 32 39.17 -0.98 7.14
CA ASP A 32 39.06 -2.44 7.02
C ASP A 32 38.25 -2.88 5.78
N ALA A 33 37.74 -1.92 4.99
CA ALA A 33 36.98 -2.22 3.79
C ALA A 33 37.82 -2.98 2.76
N PHE A 34 39.13 -2.75 2.72
CA PHE A 34 40.04 -3.45 1.83
C PHE A 34 40.05 -4.96 2.11
N ASP A 35 40.49 -5.35 3.31
CA ASP A 35 40.49 -6.75 3.77
C ASP A 35 39.09 -7.39 3.70
N SER A 36 38.04 -6.58 3.87
CA SER A 36 36.65 -7.00 3.67
C SER A 36 36.35 -7.36 2.22
N VAL A 37 36.72 -6.49 1.28
CA VAL A 37 36.42 -6.63 -0.16
C VAL A 37 37.14 -7.84 -0.72
N GLU A 38 38.41 -8.03 -0.40
CA GLU A 38 39.19 -9.19 -0.82
C GLU A 38 38.62 -10.48 -0.24
N ARG A 39 38.49 -10.55 1.09
CA ARG A 39 37.93 -11.74 1.77
C ARG A 39 36.56 -12.14 1.22
N ARG A 40 35.67 -11.17 0.99
CA ARG A 40 34.32 -11.44 0.48
C ARG A 40 34.34 -11.87 -0.98
N TYR A 41 35.21 -11.30 -1.81
CA TYR A 41 35.42 -11.77 -3.18
C TYR A 41 35.79 -13.26 -3.19
N ASN A 42 36.79 -13.62 -2.37
CA ASN A 42 37.36 -14.97 -2.30
C ASN A 42 36.34 -16.00 -1.84
N LEU A 43 35.49 -15.62 -0.90
CA LEU A 43 34.42 -16.49 -0.41
C LEU A 43 33.32 -16.73 -1.46
N LEU A 44 33.03 -15.73 -2.31
CA LEU A 44 31.88 -15.75 -3.21
C LEU A 44 32.22 -16.26 -4.62
N LYS A 45 33.50 -16.33 -4.96
CA LYS A 45 33.98 -16.87 -6.23
C LYS A 45 33.92 -18.40 -6.21
N SER A 46 33.25 -18.99 -7.19
CA SER A 46 33.12 -20.44 -7.34
C SER A 46 34.45 -21.04 -7.83
N ALA A 47 35.22 -21.66 -6.91
CA ALA A 47 36.43 -22.47 -7.13
C ALA A 47 37.69 -21.79 -7.75
N GLY A 48 38.79 -21.83 -7.00
CA GLY A 48 40.15 -21.38 -7.39
C GLY A 48 40.89 -20.70 -6.23
N ALA A 49 42.23 -20.75 -6.23
CA ALA A 49 43.02 -19.85 -5.39
C ALA A 49 42.73 -18.39 -5.80
N SER A 50 42.65 -17.51 -4.82
CA SER A 50 42.31 -16.10 -5.02
C SER A 50 43.53 -15.30 -5.43
N ASP A 51 43.39 -14.51 -6.49
CA ASP A 51 44.32 -13.44 -6.86
C ASP A 51 43.56 -12.12 -7.10
N LEU A 52 42.68 -11.67 -6.19
CA LEU A 52 42.20 -10.28 -6.29
C LEU A 52 43.41 -9.37 -6.05
N ASP A 53 44.00 -8.86 -7.13
CA ASP A 53 45.15 -7.95 -7.07
C ASP A 53 44.65 -6.53 -6.79
N PHE A 54 44.16 -6.33 -5.57
CA PHE A 54 43.72 -5.06 -5.04
C PHE A 54 44.54 -4.82 -3.78
N GLN A 55 45.14 -3.65 -3.63
CA GLN A 55 46.04 -3.37 -2.50
C GLN A 55 46.01 -1.90 -2.09
N TYR A 56 46.62 -1.57 -0.95
CA TYR A 56 46.82 -0.17 -0.58
C TYR A 56 47.78 0.50 -1.56
N LEU A 57 47.51 1.77 -1.89
CA LEU A 57 48.43 2.52 -2.73
C LEU A 57 49.79 2.66 -2.02
N PRO A 58 50.90 2.22 -2.64
CA PRO A 58 52.23 2.31 -2.03
C PRO A 58 52.65 3.75 -1.77
N ASP A 59 53.40 3.97 -0.69
CA ASP A 59 53.95 5.27 -0.30
C ASP A 59 54.85 5.93 -1.37
N GLN A 60 55.20 7.20 -1.13
CA GLN A 60 56.17 7.91 -1.95
C GLN A 60 57.52 7.17 -2.00
N GLY A 61 58.00 6.86 -3.21
CA GLY A 61 59.30 6.21 -3.45
C GLY A 61 59.24 4.76 -3.95
N LYS A 62 58.08 4.10 -3.90
CA LYS A 62 57.87 2.78 -4.51
C LYS A 62 57.22 2.91 -5.90
N LYS A 63 57.78 2.23 -6.90
CA LYS A 63 57.20 2.17 -8.26
C LYS A 63 55.92 1.33 -8.23
N LEU A 64 54.86 1.77 -8.93
CA LEU A 64 53.68 0.92 -9.12
C LEU A 64 54.02 -0.23 -10.07
N SER A 65 53.76 -1.46 -9.64
CA SER A 65 53.83 -2.62 -10.52
C SER A 65 52.60 -2.63 -11.42
N LEU A 66 52.76 -2.17 -12.66
CA LEU A 66 51.70 -2.21 -13.66
C LEU A 66 51.56 -3.61 -14.29
N PRO A 67 50.37 -3.97 -14.77
CA PRO A 67 50.13 -5.23 -15.46
C PRO A 67 50.95 -5.28 -16.76
N ASN A 68 51.91 -6.20 -16.82
CA ASN A 68 52.87 -6.34 -17.92
C ASN A 68 52.47 -7.38 -18.98
N ALA A 69 51.30 -8.00 -18.83
CA ALA A 69 50.79 -9.01 -19.76
C ALA A 69 49.29 -8.79 -20.05
N PRO A 70 48.81 -9.17 -21.26
CA PRO A 70 47.40 -9.08 -21.60
C PRO A 70 46.51 -9.80 -20.58
N GLY A 71 45.39 -9.16 -20.23
CA GLY A 71 44.44 -9.64 -19.25
C GLY A 71 44.89 -9.52 -17.80
N LYS A 72 46.07 -8.99 -17.48
CA LYS A 72 46.48 -8.75 -16.09
C LYS A 72 45.84 -7.49 -15.52
N TYR A 73 45.43 -7.56 -14.27
CA TYR A 73 44.76 -6.50 -13.51
C TYR A 73 45.55 -6.21 -12.25
N VAL A 74 45.57 -4.93 -11.86
CA VAL A 74 45.95 -4.47 -10.52
C VAL A 74 45.03 -3.34 -10.12
N GLY A 75 44.73 -3.21 -8.84
CA GLY A 75 44.00 -2.08 -8.29
C GLY A 75 44.60 -1.59 -6.98
N PHE A 76 44.37 -0.31 -6.73
CA PHE A 76 44.88 0.40 -5.57
C PHE A 76 43.74 1.14 -4.90
N TYR A 77 43.66 1.08 -3.57
CA TYR A 77 42.80 1.96 -2.80
C TYR A 77 43.63 3.03 -2.08
N THR A 78 43.04 4.20 -1.93
CA THR A 78 43.60 5.32 -1.17
C THR A 78 42.44 6.15 -0.59
N TYR A 79 42.74 7.12 0.25
CA TYR A 79 41.75 7.93 0.94
C TYR A 79 42.28 9.34 1.20
N TRP A 80 41.35 10.27 1.42
CA TRP A 80 41.59 11.53 2.10
C TRP A 80 40.61 11.64 3.28
N GLU A 81 40.63 12.75 4.01
CA GLU A 81 39.79 12.92 5.20
C GLU A 81 38.30 12.62 4.88
N GLY A 82 37.74 11.63 5.58
CA GLY A 82 36.34 11.24 5.45
C GLY A 82 35.96 10.41 4.21
N HIS A 83 36.84 10.23 3.22
CA HIS A 83 36.48 9.66 1.92
C HIS A 83 37.56 8.75 1.31
N ALA A 84 37.14 7.66 0.67
CA ALA A 84 38.04 6.71 0.00
C ALA A 84 37.69 6.54 -1.48
N TYR A 85 38.69 6.31 -2.31
CA TYR A 85 38.57 6.15 -3.76
C TYR A 85 39.57 5.10 -4.23
N SER A 86 39.42 4.64 -5.48
CA SER A 86 40.27 3.58 -6.01
C SER A 86 40.74 3.85 -7.43
N PHE A 87 41.89 3.29 -7.74
CA PHE A 87 42.48 3.24 -9.06
C PHE A 87 42.61 1.80 -9.50
N HIS A 88 42.48 1.56 -10.79
CA HIS A 88 42.66 0.25 -11.36
C HIS A 88 43.43 0.37 -12.66
N ALA A 89 44.23 -0.63 -12.98
CA ALA A 89 44.90 -0.74 -14.26
C ALA A 89 44.67 -2.15 -14.81
N ILE A 90 44.30 -2.23 -16.09
CA ILE A 90 44.16 -3.50 -16.82
C ILE A 90 44.81 -3.38 -18.18
N ASN A 91 45.66 -4.35 -18.52
CA ASN A 91 46.34 -4.40 -19.81
C ASN A 91 45.53 -5.29 -20.75
N ASP A 92 45.08 -4.78 -21.90
CA ASP A 92 44.33 -5.56 -22.90
C ASP A 92 45.24 -6.18 -23.98
N GLY A 93 46.54 -5.96 -23.88
CA GLY A 93 47.59 -6.38 -24.79
C GLY A 93 48.14 -5.23 -25.62
N THR A 94 47.28 -4.29 -26.04
CA THR A 94 47.67 -3.12 -26.83
C THR A 94 47.82 -1.87 -25.97
N GLN A 95 46.93 -1.72 -25.00
CA GLN A 95 46.82 -0.57 -24.14
C GLN A 95 46.68 -0.99 -22.68
N THR A 96 47.04 -0.08 -21.79
CA THR A 96 46.70 -0.15 -20.38
C THR A 96 45.57 0.84 -20.11
N HIS A 97 44.45 0.33 -19.62
CA HIS A 97 43.32 1.14 -19.19
C HIS A 97 43.44 1.45 -17.70
N PHE A 98 43.63 2.73 -17.38
CA PHE A 98 43.59 3.27 -16.03
C PHE A 98 42.17 3.71 -15.70
N ILE A 99 41.59 3.15 -14.65
CA ILE A 99 40.21 3.41 -14.23
C ILE A 99 40.25 4.06 -12.85
N TYR A 100 39.87 5.33 -12.81
CA TYR A 100 39.65 6.07 -11.57
C TYR A 100 38.20 5.87 -11.12
N VAL A 101 37.98 5.56 -9.84
CA VAL A 101 36.64 5.36 -9.26
C VAL A 101 36.47 6.19 -7.99
N ASN A 102 35.55 7.14 -8.06
CA ASN A 102 35.07 7.90 -6.92
C ASN A 102 33.57 8.12 -7.02
N ARG A 103 32.81 7.39 -6.20
CA ARG A 103 31.35 7.48 -6.14
C ARG A 103 30.82 8.25 -4.92
N GLY A 104 31.67 8.90 -4.14
CA GLY A 104 31.25 9.72 -2.99
C GLY A 104 31.37 11.20 -3.32
N GLU A 105 32.06 11.98 -2.49
CA GLU A 105 32.22 13.41 -2.72
C GLU A 105 33.16 13.69 -3.92
N PRO A 106 32.75 14.55 -4.88
CA PRO A 106 33.57 14.89 -6.03
C PRO A 106 34.79 15.74 -5.65
N HIS A 107 35.73 15.86 -6.57
CA HIS A 107 36.94 16.69 -6.47
C HIS A 107 36.63 18.20 -6.58
N GLU A 108 37.43 19.06 -5.93
CA GLU A 108 37.11 20.49 -5.74
C GLU A 108 37.17 21.33 -7.02
N THR A 109 38.03 20.98 -7.97
CA THR A 109 38.34 21.84 -9.14
C THR A 109 37.83 21.29 -10.48
N MET A 110 36.99 20.26 -10.46
CA MET A 110 36.29 19.83 -11.66
C MET A 110 35.03 20.67 -11.84
N ASP A 111 34.91 21.36 -12.98
CA ASP A 111 33.80 22.21 -13.42
C ASP A 111 32.42 21.85 -12.84
N GLU A 112 31.55 22.85 -12.66
CA GLU A 112 30.20 22.78 -12.05
C GLU A 112 29.27 21.68 -12.61
N THR A 113 29.63 21.06 -13.73
CA THR A 113 29.07 19.80 -14.22
C THR A 113 29.72 18.60 -13.52
N LYS A 114 29.11 18.14 -12.42
CA LYS A 114 29.49 16.96 -11.62
C LYS A 114 30.28 15.91 -12.44
N PRO A 115 31.60 15.74 -12.20
CA PRO A 115 32.41 14.84 -13.01
C PRO A 115 31.93 13.39 -12.90
N PRO A 116 32.15 12.57 -13.94
CA PRO A 116 31.73 11.17 -13.92
C PRO A 116 32.43 10.42 -12.78
N ASN A 117 31.67 9.62 -12.02
CA ASN A 117 32.17 8.87 -10.87
C ASN A 117 33.23 7.80 -11.22
N VAL A 118 33.32 7.47 -12.50
CA VAL A 118 34.29 6.54 -13.06
C VAL A 118 34.88 7.22 -14.27
N ILE A 119 36.21 7.35 -14.33
CA ILE A 119 36.92 7.95 -15.45
C ILE A 119 37.91 6.91 -15.96
N VAL A 120 37.95 6.70 -17.28
CA VAL A 120 38.87 5.75 -17.90
C VAL A 120 39.87 6.50 -18.78
N PHE A 121 41.15 6.19 -18.63
CA PHE A 121 42.22 6.65 -19.50
C PHE A 121 42.82 5.42 -20.17
N SER A 122 42.96 5.44 -21.49
CA SER A 122 43.55 4.32 -22.25
C SER A 122 44.83 4.81 -22.89
N LEU A 123 45.95 4.20 -22.51
CA LEU A 123 47.29 4.63 -22.89
C LEU A 123 48.04 3.48 -23.52
N ASN A 124 48.94 3.78 -24.46
CA ASN A 124 49.78 2.74 -25.03
C ASN A 124 50.68 2.14 -23.94
N ASN A 125 50.92 0.85 -24.04
CA ASN A 125 51.81 0.13 -23.14
C ASN A 125 53.25 0.70 -23.21
N GLY A 126 54.01 0.58 -22.13
CA GLY A 126 55.40 1.07 -22.06
C GLY A 126 55.54 2.36 -21.24
N ASP A 127 56.38 3.29 -21.71
CA ASP A 127 56.76 4.50 -20.96
C ASP A 127 55.58 5.43 -20.70
N GLU A 128 54.63 5.52 -21.63
CA GLU A 128 53.44 6.37 -21.48
C GLU A 128 52.59 5.93 -20.28
N ALA A 129 52.22 4.64 -20.22
CA ALA A 129 51.47 4.07 -19.11
C ALA A 129 52.25 4.16 -17.78
N ASN A 130 53.56 3.88 -17.79
CA ASN A 130 54.41 3.98 -16.60
C ASN A 130 54.48 5.41 -16.03
N ASN A 131 54.66 6.41 -16.90
CA ASN A 131 54.71 7.81 -16.51
C ASN A 131 53.36 8.28 -15.97
N PHE A 132 52.26 7.89 -16.62
CA PHE A 132 50.92 8.21 -16.14
C PHE A 132 50.65 7.62 -14.74
N ALA A 133 50.97 6.34 -14.53
CA ALA A 133 50.80 5.68 -13.24
C ALA A 133 51.63 6.34 -12.13
N ASN A 134 52.88 6.72 -12.43
CA ASN A 134 53.72 7.43 -11.48
C ASN A 134 53.17 8.82 -11.11
N ASN A 135 52.71 9.58 -12.10
CA ASN A 135 52.11 10.91 -11.87
C ASN A 135 50.81 10.80 -11.05
N MET A 136 49.98 9.81 -11.36
CA MET A 136 48.76 9.50 -10.60
C MET A 136 49.09 9.15 -9.13
N ARG A 137 50.09 8.30 -8.90
CA ARG A 137 50.53 7.94 -7.54
C ARG A 137 51.04 9.16 -6.76
N ILE A 138 51.85 10.01 -7.40
CA ILE A 138 52.37 11.24 -6.76
C ILE A 138 51.21 12.15 -6.35
N ALA A 139 50.24 12.35 -7.23
CA ALA A 139 49.06 13.16 -6.93
C ALA A 139 48.23 12.55 -5.78
N ALA A 140 48.03 11.23 -5.78
CA ALA A 140 47.24 10.53 -4.76
C ALA A 140 47.91 10.53 -3.37
N ASN A 141 49.25 10.61 -3.31
CA ASN A 141 50.03 10.58 -2.07
C ASN A 141 50.55 11.95 -1.63
N SER A 142 49.99 13.07 -2.13
CA SER A 142 50.43 14.41 -1.73
C SER A 142 50.11 14.69 -0.25
N ILE A 143 51.13 14.91 0.58
CA ILE A 143 50.98 15.03 2.05
C ILE A 143 50.07 16.20 2.47
N PHE A 144 50.06 17.30 1.72
CA PHE A 144 49.40 18.55 2.15
C PHE A 144 48.11 18.86 1.37
N SER A 145 47.82 18.16 0.27
CA SER A 145 46.70 18.50 -0.63
C SER A 145 46.28 17.34 -1.56
N MET A 146 46.11 16.13 -1.01
CA MET A 146 45.73 14.94 -1.81
C MET A 146 44.54 15.20 -2.74
N ARG A 147 43.47 15.82 -2.22
CA ARG A 147 42.24 16.08 -2.97
C ARG A 147 42.52 17.03 -4.14
N ASP A 148 43.21 18.14 -3.92
CA ASP A 148 43.50 19.14 -4.95
C ASP A 148 44.45 18.60 -6.01
N GLN A 149 45.54 17.96 -5.60
CA GLN A 149 46.53 17.40 -6.52
C GLN A 149 45.91 16.32 -7.42
N MET A 150 45.04 15.47 -6.85
CA MET A 150 44.30 14.51 -7.66
C MET A 150 43.32 15.19 -8.61
N SER A 151 42.61 16.23 -8.15
CA SER A 151 41.72 17.02 -9.01
C SER A 151 42.48 17.61 -10.20
N THR A 152 43.61 18.26 -9.94
CA THR A 152 44.51 18.83 -10.96
C THR A 152 45.05 17.76 -11.90
N PHE A 153 45.48 16.61 -11.37
CA PHE A 153 45.93 15.49 -12.18
C PHE A 153 44.87 15.04 -13.18
N LEU A 154 43.63 14.85 -12.73
CA LEU A 154 42.55 14.39 -13.58
C LEU A 154 42.15 15.45 -14.62
N VAL A 155 42.11 16.74 -14.25
CA VAL A 155 41.82 17.85 -15.18
C VAL A 155 42.91 17.94 -16.27
N ASN A 156 44.18 17.88 -15.89
CA ASN A 156 45.30 17.95 -16.82
C ASN A 156 45.36 16.77 -17.80
N ASN A 157 44.72 15.65 -17.45
CA ASN A 157 44.67 14.46 -18.29
C ASN A 157 43.32 14.24 -18.99
N LYS A 158 42.38 15.19 -18.88
CA LYS A 158 41.02 15.06 -19.47
C LYS A 158 41.02 14.78 -20.96
N SER A 159 41.97 15.33 -21.72
CA SER A 159 42.11 15.07 -23.17
C SER A 159 42.49 13.62 -23.50
N ARG A 160 42.96 12.85 -22.52
CA ARG A 160 43.32 11.43 -22.66
C ARG A 160 42.21 10.49 -22.18
N GLU A 161 41.05 11.04 -21.81
CA GLU A 161 39.91 10.25 -21.36
C GLU A 161 39.36 9.39 -22.51
N ASN A 162 39.18 8.10 -22.24
CA ASN A 162 38.40 7.21 -23.09
C ASN A 162 36.92 7.36 -22.73
N ALA A 163 36.25 8.30 -23.38
CA ALA A 163 34.84 8.63 -23.12
C ALA A 163 33.91 7.42 -23.32
N GLU A 164 34.19 6.54 -24.28
CA GLU A 164 33.40 5.33 -24.51
C GLU A 164 33.44 4.41 -23.30
N PHE A 165 34.63 4.13 -22.76
CA PHE A 165 34.79 3.27 -21.60
C PHE A 165 34.30 3.95 -20.31
N THR A 166 34.51 5.26 -20.15
CA THR A 166 33.89 6.03 -19.06
C THR A 166 32.37 5.83 -19.05
N ASN A 167 31.73 5.94 -20.21
CA ASN A 167 30.27 5.72 -20.35
C ASN A 167 29.87 4.27 -20.06
N LEU A 168 30.61 3.29 -20.58
CA LEU A 168 30.36 1.86 -20.32
C LEU A 168 30.44 1.51 -18.82
N LEU A 169 31.44 2.05 -18.13
CA LEU A 169 31.70 1.76 -16.73
C LEU A 169 30.89 2.61 -15.76
N THR A 170 30.15 3.61 -16.26
CA THR A 170 29.43 4.59 -15.45
C THR A 170 28.60 3.94 -14.33
N LYS A 171 28.81 4.43 -13.11
CA LYS A 171 28.07 4.04 -11.91
C LYS A 171 27.35 5.23 -11.31
N LYS A 172 26.24 4.97 -10.60
CA LYS A 172 25.54 5.99 -9.80
C LYS A 172 26.37 6.36 -8.57
N ASN A 173 26.28 7.64 -8.17
CA ASN A 173 26.79 8.14 -6.89
C ASN A 173 26.25 7.26 -5.76
N GLN A 174 27.10 7.04 -4.76
CA GLN A 174 26.67 6.50 -3.49
C GLN A 174 25.83 7.57 -2.78
N LYS A 175 24.53 7.30 -2.61
CA LYS A 175 23.58 8.28 -2.09
C LYS A 175 23.65 8.50 -0.59
N VAL A 176 24.11 7.51 0.18
CA VAL A 176 24.11 7.54 1.65
C VAL A 176 25.30 6.78 2.21
N GLY A 177 25.91 7.35 3.25
CA GLY A 177 27.03 6.78 4.01
C GLY A 177 28.36 6.76 3.26
N ASN A 178 29.34 6.09 3.88
CA ASN A 178 30.69 5.91 3.37
C ASN A 178 30.74 5.25 1.98
N CYS A 179 31.46 5.88 1.04
CA CYS A 179 31.68 5.37 -0.31
C CYS A 179 32.74 4.25 -0.38
N THR A 180 33.53 4.01 0.67
CA THR A 180 34.70 3.11 0.65
C THR A 180 34.35 1.74 0.06
N ILE A 181 33.37 1.04 0.64
CA ILE A 181 32.97 -0.29 0.17
C ILE A 181 32.37 -0.23 -1.25
N ALA A 182 31.70 0.86 -1.62
CA ALA A 182 31.11 1.02 -2.95
C ALA A 182 32.16 1.27 -4.04
N ASN A 183 33.24 1.97 -3.70
CA ASN A 183 34.38 2.22 -4.58
C ASN A 183 35.25 0.97 -4.69
N SER A 184 35.48 0.23 -3.59
CA SER A 184 36.27 -1.00 -3.62
C SER A 184 35.55 -2.19 -4.27
N ASN A 185 34.24 -2.37 -4.10
CA ASN A 185 33.52 -3.54 -4.65
C ASN A 185 33.51 -3.60 -6.19
N ILE A 186 33.77 -2.48 -6.89
CA ILE A 186 33.86 -2.50 -8.36
C ILE A 186 35.07 -3.31 -8.84
N ALA A 187 36.12 -3.41 -8.00
CA ALA A 187 37.29 -4.23 -8.25
C ALA A 187 36.93 -5.68 -8.58
N TRP A 188 35.86 -6.21 -7.99
CA TRP A 188 35.39 -7.56 -8.27
C TRP A 188 35.03 -7.74 -9.74
N HIS A 189 34.38 -6.75 -10.36
CA HIS A 189 33.99 -6.85 -11.77
C HIS A 189 35.23 -6.74 -12.67
N PHE A 190 36.18 -5.87 -12.33
CA PHE A 190 37.44 -5.74 -13.06
C PHE A 190 38.29 -7.01 -12.98
N GLN A 191 38.39 -7.62 -11.80
CA GLN A 191 39.06 -8.92 -11.63
C GLN A 191 38.36 -10.03 -12.42
N LEU A 192 37.02 -10.08 -12.41
CA LEU A 192 36.29 -11.08 -13.22
C LEU A 192 36.56 -10.89 -14.72
N ALA A 193 36.56 -9.64 -15.21
CA ALA A 193 36.88 -9.33 -16.59
C ALA A 193 38.33 -9.73 -16.93
N SER A 194 39.27 -9.43 -16.05
CA SER A 194 40.67 -9.87 -16.14
C SER A 194 40.80 -11.40 -16.25
N ASP A 195 40.15 -12.14 -15.36
CA ASP A 195 40.13 -13.61 -15.39
C ASP A 195 39.53 -14.13 -16.71
N TYR A 196 38.50 -13.45 -17.22
CA TYR A 196 37.87 -13.80 -18.50
C TYR A 196 38.84 -13.58 -19.67
N MET A 197 39.56 -12.46 -19.71
CA MET A 197 40.56 -12.17 -20.74
C MET A 197 41.70 -13.20 -20.71
N GLN A 198 42.16 -13.59 -19.51
CA GLN A 198 43.19 -14.61 -19.35
C GLN A 198 42.73 -15.99 -19.86
N ARG A 199 41.45 -16.32 -19.70
CA ARG A 199 40.86 -17.58 -20.22
C ARG A 199 40.50 -17.51 -21.70
N ASN A 200 40.32 -16.31 -22.24
CA ASN A 200 39.92 -16.08 -23.63
C ASN A 200 40.89 -15.07 -24.28
N PRO A 201 42.14 -15.50 -24.61
CA PRO A 201 43.14 -14.63 -25.20
C PRO A 201 42.62 -13.92 -26.46
N GLY A 202 42.95 -12.65 -26.62
CA GLY A 202 42.47 -11.80 -27.73
C GLY A 202 41.14 -11.08 -27.47
N THR A 203 40.50 -11.33 -26.32
CA THR A 203 39.34 -10.55 -25.88
C THR A 203 39.80 -9.21 -25.29
N ASP A 204 39.26 -8.10 -25.81
CA ASP A 204 39.48 -6.78 -25.21
C ASP A 204 38.75 -6.61 -23.86
N PHE A 205 39.13 -5.58 -23.11
CA PHE A 205 38.58 -5.34 -21.78
C PHE A 205 37.07 -5.02 -21.78
N SER A 206 36.57 -4.26 -22.76
CA SER A 206 35.16 -3.87 -22.85
C SER A 206 34.25 -5.09 -23.00
N THR A 207 34.63 -5.97 -23.93
CA THR A 207 33.95 -7.23 -24.21
C THR A 207 33.97 -8.11 -22.97
N ALA A 208 35.14 -8.31 -22.34
CA ALA A 208 35.24 -9.12 -21.13
C ALA A 208 34.42 -8.56 -19.96
N TYR A 209 34.36 -7.23 -19.82
CA TYR A 209 33.57 -6.57 -18.78
C TYR A 209 32.07 -6.80 -18.97
N GLU A 210 31.54 -6.69 -20.19
CA GLU A 210 30.13 -7.00 -20.45
C GLU A 210 29.82 -8.49 -20.26
N GLN A 211 30.67 -9.40 -20.74
CA GLN A 211 30.48 -10.85 -20.58
C GLN A 211 30.43 -11.30 -19.10
N THR A 212 31.16 -10.62 -18.23
CA THR A 212 31.24 -10.96 -16.80
C THR A 212 30.20 -10.26 -15.91
N LYS A 213 29.36 -9.41 -16.51
CA LYS A 213 28.34 -8.61 -15.79
C LYS A 213 27.31 -9.46 -15.05
N SER A 214 26.93 -10.61 -15.61
CA SER A 214 25.98 -11.53 -14.95
C SER A 214 26.61 -12.16 -13.70
N ALA A 215 27.83 -12.69 -13.82
CA ALA A 215 28.58 -13.27 -12.70
C ALA A 215 28.82 -12.24 -11.59
N TYR A 216 29.20 -11.00 -11.94
CA TYR A 216 29.33 -9.91 -10.98
C TYR A 216 27.99 -9.62 -10.26
N LYS A 217 26.88 -9.53 -10.99
CA LYS A 217 25.54 -9.32 -10.38
C LYS A 217 25.19 -10.43 -9.41
N GLU A 218 25.43 -11.68 -9.78
CA GLU A 218 25.18 -12.86 -8.93
C GLU A 218 26.02 -12.80 -7.63
N MET A 219 27.32 -12.54 -7.73
CA MET A 219 28.20 -12.38 -6.57
C MET A 219 27.72 -11.25 -5.65
N ARG A 220 27.33 -10.10 -6.22
CA ARG A 220 26.78 -8.99 -5.46
C ARG A 220 25.43 -9.34 -4.80
N GLY A 221 24.63 -10.22 -5.40
CA GLY A 221 23.39 -10.75 -4.82
C GLY A 221 23.66 -11.63 -3.60
N LYS A 222 24.57 -12.60 -3.74
CA LYS A 222 25.03 -13.47 -2.63
C LYS A 222 25.62 -12.66 -1.47
N ASP A 223 26.39 -11.62 -1.77
CA ASP A 223 26.94 -10.69 -0.79
C ASP A 223 25.86 -9.98 0.03
N ARG A 224 24.81 -9.47 -0.63
CA ARG A 224 23.65 -8.85 0.04
C ARG A 224 22.91 -9.84 0.92
N ILE A 225 22.74 -11.09 0.46
CA ILE A 225 22.11 -12.15 1.24
C ILE A 225 22.93 -12.45 2.51
N GLN A 226 24.26 -12.56 2.40
CA GLN A 226 25.13 -12.77 3.56
C GLN A 226 25.06 -11.60 4.56
N ALA A 227 25.10 -10.35 4.08
CA ALA A 227 24.95 -9.18 4.94
C ALA A 227 23.58 -9.15 5.64
N PHE A 228 22.52 -9.58 4.95
CA PHE A 228 21.19 -9.69 5.54
C PHE A 228 21.13 -10.75 6.64
N LYS A 229 21.79 -11.90 6.45
CA LYS A 229 21.92 -12.92 7.50
C LYS A 229 22.65 -12.38 8.73
N TYR A 230 23.76 -11.65 8.53
CA TYR A 230 24.46 -10.98 9.62
C TYR A 230 23.49 -10.04 10.36
N LEU A 231 22.74 -9.19 9.66
CA LEU A 231 21.76 -8.30 10.29
C LEU A 231 20.73 -9.06 11.13
N LEU A 232 20.26 -10.22 10.68
CA LEU A 232 19.31 -11.04 11.44
C LEU A 232 19.90 -11.52 12.78
N GLU A 233 21.18 -11.86 12.79
CA GLU A 233 21.93 -12.33 13.96
C GLU A 233 22.37 -11.17 14.88
N ASP A 234 22.56 -9.98 14.32
CA ASP A 234 23.04 -8.77 15.00
C ASP A 234 21.98 -8.09 15.89
N LYS A 235 20.83 -8.73 16.10
CA LYS A 235 19.68 -8.15 16.80
C LYS A 235 20.00 -7.67 18.22
N ASP A 236 20.80 -8.44 18.96
CA ASP A 236 21.09 -8.17 20.37
C ASP A 236 22.06 -7.00 20.56
N ASN A 237 22.70 -6.56 19.47
CA ASN A 237 23.58 -5.39 19.46
C ASN A 237 22.81 -4.06 19.35
N TYR A 238 21.48 -4.11 19.13
CA TYR A 238 20.63 -2.91 19.12
C TYR A 238 20.03 -2.65 20.50
N LEU A 239 20.27 -1.44 21.04
CA LEU A 239 19.63 -0.99 22.28
C LEU A 239 18.10 -0.99 22.20
N TYR A 240 17.55 -0.56 21.06
CA TYR A 240 16.11 -0.42 20.87
C TYR A 240 15.62 -1.34 19.76
N LYS A 241 14.56 -2.08 20.06
CA LYS A 241 13.90 -2.96 19.10
C LYS A 241 13.42 -2.23 17.84
N ASP A 242 12.96 -0.98 17.97
CA ASP A 242 12.49 -0.20 16.82
C ASP A 242 13.66 0.17 15.88
N ALA A 243 14.87 0.41 16.40
CA ALA A 243 16.07 0.67 15.60
C ALA A 243 16.46 -0.53 14.75
N TYR A 244 16.44 -1.73 15.34
CA TYR A 244 16.67 -2.99 14.65
C TYR A 244 15.62 -3.24 13.55
N LEU A 245 14.33 -3.09 13.89
CA LEU A 245 13.24 -3.33 12.94
C LEU A 245 13.28 -2.37 11.76
N TYR A 246 13.66 -1.12 11.98
CA TYR A 246 13.88 -0.14 10.92
C TYR A 246 14.96 -0.61 9.93
N ASN A 247 16.14 -1.01 10.42
CA ASN A 247 17.22 -1.53 9.59
C ASN A 247 16.82 -2.81 8.85
N TYR A 248 16.10 -3.71 9.52
CA TYR A 248 15.56 -4.93 8.93
C TYR A 248 14.63 -4.65 7.74
N PHE A 249 13.66 -3.74 7.89
CA PHE A 249 12.73 -3.40 6.81
C PHE A 249 13.43 -2.68 5.65
N LYS A 250 14.36 -1.76 5.95
CA LYS A 250 15.18 -1.10 4.91
C LYS A 250 16.01 -2.11 4.12
N ALA A 251 16.62 -3.07 4.80
CA ALA A 251 17.42 -4.11 4.16
C ALA A 251 16.57 -5.00 3.25
N LEU A 252 15.38 -5.42 3.71
CA LEU A 252 14.45 -6.21 2.90
C LEU A 252 13.99 -5.46 1.65
N ILE A 253 13.63 -4.18 1.76
CA ILE A 253 13.28 -3.35 0.60
C ILE A 253 14.44 -3.31 -0.40
N LYS A 254 15.67 -3.19 0.09
CA LYS A 254 16.84 -3.18 -0.80
C LYS A 254 17.06 -4.53 -1.48
N VAL A 255 16.94 -5.63 -0.74
CA VAL A 255 17.07 -6.99 -1.30
C VAL A 255 15.98 -7.23 -2.33
N GLU A 256 14.72 -6.92 -2.03
CA GLU A 256 13.60 -7.06 -2.98
C GLU A 256 13.84 -6.27 -4.27
N ARG A 257 14.25 -5.00 -4.16
CA ARG A 257 14.48 -4.14 -5.33
C ARG A 257 15.65 -4.63 -6.20
N LYS A 258 16.62 -5.34 -5.62
CA LYS A 258 17.86 -5.72 -6.31
C LYS A 258 17.86 -7.17 -6.78
N GLU A 259 17.24 -8.08 -6.02
CA GLU A 259 17.22 -9.53 -6.27
C GLU A 259 15.82 -10.08 -6.56
N GLY A 260 14.77 -9.31 -6.31
CA GLY A 260 13.37 -9.73 -6.46
C GLY A 260 12.82 -10.50 -5.25
N ILE A 261 11.53 -10.84 -5.34
CA ILE A 261 10.77 -11.50 -4.26
C ILE A 261 11.22 -12.94 -4.02
N ALA A 262 11.73 -13.63 -5.05
CA ALA A 262 12.22 -15.01 -4.94
C ALA A 262 13.38 -15.12 -3.95
N ALA A 263 14.29 -14.14 -3.95
CA ALA A 263 15.41 -14.08 -3.01
C ALA A 263 14.93 -13.89 -1.56
N ILE A 264 13.88 -13.09 -1.33
CA ILE A 264 13.27 -12.98 0.00
C ILE A 264 12.71 -14.32 0.45
N SER A 265 11.96 -15.00 -0.41
CA SER A 265 11.40 -16.32 -0.11
C SER A 265 12.49 -17.34 0.23
N GLU A 266 13.62 -17.32 -0.47
CA GLU A 266 14.76 -18.18 -0.18
C GLU A 266 15.42 -17.85 1.17
N ILE A 267 15.67 -16.56 1.45
CA ILE A 267 16.17 -16.10 2.75
C ILE A 267 15.23 -16.56 3.87
N VAL A 268 13.92 -16.45 3.66
CA VAL A 268 12.89 -16.86 4.61
C VAL A 268 12.96 -18.34 4.92
N LYS A 269 13.03 -19.18 3.88
CA LYS A 269 13.13 -20.63 4.03
C LYS A 269 14.42 -21.04 4.77
N ASN A 270 15.55 -20.43 4.40
CA ASN A 270 16.87 -20.81 4.91
C ASN A 270 17.20 -20.24 6.30
N ASN A 271 16.48 -19.21 6.77
CA ASN A 271 16.77 -18.54 8.06
C ASN A 271 15.52 -18.54 8.96
N LYS A 272 14.79 -19.66 8.92
CA LYS A 272 13.46 -19.80 9.50
C LYS A 272 13.39 -19.41 10.98
N LEU A 273 14.36 -19.85 11.78
CA LEU A 273 14.43 -19.58 13.22
C LEU A 273 14.65 -18.09 13.52
N LEU A 274 15.57 -17.44 12.81
CA LEU A 274 15.89 -16.02 12.99
C LEU A 274 14.68 -15.14 12.65
N ILE A 275 14.01 -15.44 11.54
CA ILE A 275 12.87 -14.67 11.04
C ILE A 275 11.59 -14.93 11.86
N LYS A 276 11.46 -16.09 12.51
CA LYS A 276 10.37 -16.37 13.45
C LYS A 276 10.28 -15.32 14.55
N SER A 277 11.40 -14.77 14.99
CA SER A 277 11.44 -13.71 15.99
C SER A 277 10.84 -12.37 15.52
N LEU A 278 10.66 -12.21 14.20
CA LEU A 278 10.16 -11.02 13.51
C LEU A 278 8.67 -11.09 13.16
N ILE A 279 8.02 -12.25 13.34
CA ILE A 279 6.59 -12.44 13.09
C ILE A 279 5.76 -11.46 13.92
N LYS A 280 6.04 -11.34 15.22
CA LYS A 280 5.22 -10.51 16.13
C LYS A 280 5.12 -9.04 15.66
N PRO A 281 6.22 -8.38 15.25
CA PRO A 281 6.16 -7.09 14.54
C PRO A 281 5.31 -7.09 13.26
N LEU A 282 5.38 -8.12 12.43
CA LEU A 282 4.65 -8.22 11.15
C LEU A 282 3.13 -8.41 11.31
N LEU A 283 2.69 -8.89 12.48
CA LEU A 283 1.27 -9.02 12.83
C LEU A 283 0.62 -7.69 13.19
N ASP A 284 1.41 -6.69 13.60
CA ASP A 284 0.92 -5.37 13.98
C ASP A 284 0.96 -4.40 12.79
N ILE A 285 -0.17 -4.26 12.11
CA ILE A 285 -0.27 -3.36 10.95
C ILE A 285 -0.02 -1.89 11.30
N LYS A 286 -0.25 -1.48 12.56
CA LYS A 286 0.06 -0.10 12.99
C LYS A 286 1.57 0.11 13.03
N LYS A 287 2.34 -0.88 13.51
CA LYS A 287 3.81 -0.84 13.46
C LYS A 287 4.32 -0.79 12.04
N ILE A 288 3.79 -1.61 11.14
CA ILE A 288 4.17 -1.57 9.73
C ILE A 288 3.89 -0.20 9.13
N LYS A 289 2.70 0.37 9.35
CA LYS A 289 2.37 1.73 8.89
C LYS A 289 3.34 2.78 9.44
N LYS A 290 3.71 2.71 10.73
CA LYS A 290 4.71 3.59 11.36
C LYS A 290 6.06 3.48 10.65
N PHE A 291 6.58 2.27 10.44
CA PHE A 291 7.86 2.08 9.75
C PHE A 291 7.80 2.50 8.28
N SER A 292 6.74 2.17 7.55
CA SER A 292 6.55 2.63 6.16
C SER A 292 6.59 4.16 6.07
N TYR A 293 5.95 4.85 7.02
CA TYR A 293 5.97 6.32 7.09
C TYR A 293 7.38 6.86 7.35
N ILE A 294 8.07 6.37 8.38
CA ILE A 294 9.46 6.79 8.70
C ILE A 294 10.39 6.55 7.52
N ILE A 295 10.32 5.37 6.90
CA ILE A 295 11.14 5.01 5.73
C ILE A 295 10.84 5.94 4.55
N SER A 296 9.58 6.36 4.36
CA SER A 296 9.17 7.25 3.28
C SER A 296 9.65 8.69 3.46
N LEU A 297 9.78 9.18 4.70
CA LEU A 297 10.28 10.53 4.98
C LEU A 297 11.74 10.71 4.56
N GLU A 298 12.54 9.65 4.59
CA GLU A 298 13.95 9.67 4.20
C GLU A 298 14.17 9.33 2.72
N ALA A 299 13.16 8.80 2.02
CA ALA A 299 13.27 8.45 0.62
C ALA A 299 13.25 9.73 -0.21
N SER A 300 14.42 10.29 -0.52
CA SER A 300 14.55 11.43 -1.42
C SER A 300 13.90 11.14 -2.79
N VAL A 301 12.76 11.80 -3.01
CA VAL A 301 12.16 12.25 -4.28
C VAL A 301 11.70 11.18 -5.31
N SER A 302 11.86 9.87 -5.08
CA SER A 302 11.58 8.87 -6.15
C SER A 302 10.44 7.87 -5.91
N TYR A 303 9.82 7.83 -4.73
CA TYR A 303 8.74 6.89 -4.43
C TYR A 303 7.63 7.59 -3.65
N SER A 304 6.37 7.41 -4.07
CA SER A 304 5.25 7.83 -3.21
C SER A 304 5.20 6.94 -1.98
N SER A 305 4.85 7.51 -0.82
CA SER A 305 4.66 6.76 0.43
C SER A 305 3.70 5.57 0.26
N THR A 306 2.73 5.69 -0.64
CA THR A 306 1.79 4.64 -1.05
C THR A 306 2.47 3.46 -1.74
N GLN A 307 3.38 3.70 -2.70
CA GLN A 307 4.10 2.63 -3.39
C GLN A 307 4.98 1.83 -2.45
N LEU A 308 5.72 2.52 -1.57
CA LEU A 308 6.57 1.87 -0.57
C LEU A 308 5.76 1.05 0.44
N LYS A 309 4.62 1.59 0.90
CA LYS A 309 3.69 0.88 1.77
C LYS A 309 3.16 -0.38 1.09
N ASN A 310 2.77 -0.30 -0.17
CA ASN A 310 2.29 -1.45 -0.92
C ASN A 310 3.40 -2.49 -1.10
N GLN A 311 4.63 -2.07 -1.41
CA GLN A 311 5.80 -2.97 -1.50
C GLN A 311 6.07 -3.70 -0.17
N ILE A 312 6.05 -2.99 0.97
CA ILE A 312 6.24 -3.61 2.29
C ILE A 312 5.09 -4.58 2.60
N ILE A 313 3.85 -4.22 2.31
CA ILE A 313 2.69 -5.06 2.65
C ILE A 313 2.60 -6.28 1.74
N HIS A 314 2.78 -6.12 0.44
CA HIS A 314 2.55 -7.18 -0.54
C HIS A 314 3.82 -7.99 -0.84
N SER A 315 4.96 -7.35 -1.10
CA SER A 315 6.20 -8.06 -1.46
C SER A 315 6.93 -8.65 -0.26
N ILE A 316 6.78 -8.05 0.94
CA ILE A 316 7.58 -8.42 2.10
C ILE A 316 6.74 -9.11 3.18
N ARG A 317 5.68 -8.45 3.67
CA ARG A 317 4.87 -8.95 4.78
C ARG A 317 4.10 -10.21 4.40
N ALA A 318 3.51 -10.26 3.20
CA ALA A 318 2.66 -11.38 2.81
C ALA A 318 3.44 -12.72 2.72
N PRO A 319 4.59 -12.83 2.03
CA PRO A 319 5.35 -14.08 2.00
C PRO A 319 5.80 -14.55 3.40
N LEU A 320 6.18 -13.62 4.26
CA LEU A 320 6.55 -13.92 5.64
C LEU A 320 5.35 -14.48 6.44
N LEU A 321 4.19 -13.84 6.36
CA LEU A 321 3.01 -14.32 7.07
C LEU A 321 2.52 -15.67 6.52
N GLU A 322 2.59 -15.89 5.21
CA GLU A 322 2.20 -17.17 4.60
C GLU A 322 3.06 -18.35 5.10
N GLU A 323 4.36 -18.13 5.28
CA GLU A 323 5.24 -19.18 5.78
C GLU A 323 5.14 -19.38 7.30
N PHE A 324 4.92 -18.32 8.07
CA PHE A 324 5.08 -18.38 9.52
C PHE A 324 3.79 -18.29 10.34
N PHE A 325 2.73 -17.67 9.83
CA PHE A 325 1.51 -17.49 10.61
C PHE A 325 0.85 -18.83 10.94
N LYS A 326 0.90 -19.77 9.99
CA LYS A 326 0.43 -21.16 10.15
C LYS A 326 1.15 -21.93 11.27
N GLU A 327 2.36 -21.52 11.68
CA GLU A 327 3.13 -22.16 12.75
C GLU A 327 2.78 -21.68 14.15
N LEU A 328 2.05 -20.57 14.27
CA LEU A 328 1.56 -20.15 15.57
C LEU A 328 0.55 -21.19 16.06
N ASN A 329 0.46 -21.40 17.37
CA ASN A 329 -0.61 -22.25 17.90
C ASN A 329 -2.00 -21.66 17.53
N LEU A 330 -3.01 -22.53 17.45
CA LEU A 330 -4.35 -22.16 16.97
C LEU A 330 -4.95 -21.00 17.79
N GLU A 331 -4.76 -21.01 19.10
CA GLU A 331 -5.26 -19.97 20.01
C GLU A 331 -4.66 -18.59 19.67
N LYS A 332 -3.35 -18.51 19.42
CA LYS A 332 -2.69 -17.26 19.00
C LYS A 332 -3.18 -16.82 17.63
N GLN A 333 -3.29 -17.73 16.67
CA GLN A 333 -3.83 -17.39 15.34
C GLN A 333 -5.22 -16.76 15.46
N GLN A 334 -6.14 -17.39 16.20
CA GLN A 334 -7.48 -16.87 16.44
C GLN A 334 -7.46 -15.51 17.13
N LYS A 335 -6.63 -15.34 18.17
CA LYS A 335 -6.47 -14.05 18.88
C LYS A 335 -6.01 -12.93 17.94
N TYR A 336 -5.10 -13.22 17.02
CA TYR A 336 -4.62 -12.23 16.05
C TYR A 336 -5.65 -11.95 14.94
N ILE A 337 -6.33 -12.98 14.42
CA ILE A 337 -7.40 -12.83 13.43
C ILE A 337 -8.56 -11.99 13.98
N LYS A 338 -8.93 -12.20 15.25
CA LYS A 338 -9.97 -11.38 15.92
C LYS A 338 -9.61 -9.90 15.97
N LYS A 339 -8.31 -9.57 16.06
CA LYS A 339 -7.81 -8.19 16.03
C LYS A 339 -7.64 -7.63 14.62
N ASN A 340 -7.33 -8.48 13.65
CA ASN A 340 -7.19 -8.12 12.25
C ASN A 340 -7.66 -9.27 11.35
N LYS A 341 -8.87 -9.13 10.80
CA LYS A 341 -9.51 -10.15 9.96
C LYS A 341 -8.68 -10.48 8.70
N GLU A 342 -7.88 -9.56 8.18
CA GLU A 342 -7.01 -9.78 7.01
C GLU A 342 -5.93 -10.86 7.24
N LEU A 343 -5.64 -11.21 8.50
CA LEU A 343 -4.70 -12.27 8.82
C LEU A 343 -5.24 -13.68 8.52
N LEU A 344 -6.57 -13.81 8.34
CA LEU A 344 -7.22 -15.09 8.12
C LEU A 344 -6.66 -15.85 6.92
N LYS A 345 -6.34 -15.18 5.81
CA LYS A 345 -5.79 -15.82 4.61
C LYS A 345 -4.46 -16.56 4.82
N TYR A 346 -3.71 -16.20 5.88
CA TYR A 346 -2.44 -16.84 6.21
C TYR A 346 -2.58 -18.00 7.20
N ALA A 347 -3.78 -18.21 7.77
CA ALA A 347 -4.04 -19.33 8.67
C ALA A 347 -4.09 -20.65 7.89
N ASN A 348 -4.02 -21.79 8.58
CA ASN A 348 -4.21 -23.06 7.89
C ASN A 348 -5.66 -23.20 7.36
N PRO A 349 -5.90 -23.95 6.26
CA PRO A 349 -7.22 -24.07 5.65
C PRO A 349 -8.31 -24.56 6.62
N THR A 350 -7.97 -25.46 7.53
CA THR A 350 -8.90 -26.02 8.53
C THR A 350 -9.43 -24.93 9.47
N LEU A 351 -8.56 -24.07 9.99
CA LEU A 351 -8.93 -22.96 10.85
C LEU A 351 -9.71 -21.89 10.08
N GLN A 352 -9.33 -21.62 8.83
CA GLN A 352 -10.08 -20.70 7.97
C GLN A 352 -11.54 -21.15 7.85
N LYS A 353 -11.77 -22.41 7.45
CA LYS A 353 -13.13 -22.98 7.32
C LYS A 353 -13.89 -22.94 8.64
N LYS A 354 -13.28 -23.37 9.74
CA LYS A 354 -13.91 -23.36 11.08
C LYS A 354 -14.35 -21.96 11.51
N LEU A 355 -13.55 -20.93 11.25
CA LEU A 355 -13.92 -19.55 11.59
C LEU A 355 -15.01 -19.01 10.67
N ILE A 356 -14.96 -19.35 9.38
CA ILE A 356 -15.96 -18.95 8.38
C ILE A 356 -17.32 -19.63 8.63
N GLU A 357 -17.34 -20.86 9.14
CA GLU A 357 -18.57 -21.54 9.55
C GLU A 357 -19.29 -20.80 10.68
N ASN A 358 -18.55 -20.16 11.58
CA ASN A 358 -19.09 -19.35 12.68
C ASN A 358 -19.47 -17.93 12.25
N ASP A 359 -18.76 -17.35 11.28
CA ASP A 359 -19.03 -16.01 10.72
C ASP A 359 -18.72 -16.02 9.21
N ILE A 360 -19.78 -16.18 8.41
CA ILE A 360 -19.65 -16.30 6.95
C ILE A 360 -19.06 -15.05 6.28
N SER A 361 -19.19 -13.88 6.93
CA SER A 361 -18.60 -12.63 6.43
C SER A 361 -17.08 -12.67 6.35
N LEU A 362 -16.45 -13.63 7.04
CA LEU A 362 -15.01 -13.85 7.01
C LEU A 362 -14.49 -14.43 5.70
N THR A 363 -15.38 -14.97 4.84
CA THR A 363 -15.00 -15.59 3.56
C THR A 363 -14.10 -14.69 2.72
N LYS A 364 -14.39 -13.38 2.64
CA LYS A 364 -13.60 -12.42 1.83
C LYS A 364 -12.16 -12.24 2.29
N PHE A 365 -11.86 -12.62 3.54
CA PHE A 365 -10.52 -12.52 4.11
C PHE A 365 -9.76 -13.85 4.07
N ALA A 366 -10.38 -14.93 3.61
CA ALA A 366 -9.76 -16.24 3.49
C ALA A 366 -8.83 -16.30 2.27
N SER A 367 -7.99 -17.32 2.21
CA SER A 367 -7.18 -17.60 1.02
C SER A 367 -8.07 -17.93 -0.18
N THR A 368 -7.68 -17.50 -1.38
CA THR A 368 -8.45 -17.75 -2.62
C THR A 368 -8.78 -19.23 -2.78
N GLN A 369 -7.84 -20.12 -2.46
CA GLN A 369 -8.04 -21.58 -2.52
C GLN A 369 -9.17 -22.05 -1.58
N VAL A 370 -9.20 -21.56 -0.32
CA VAL A 370 -10.27 -21.91 0.63
C VAL A 370 -11.60 -21.33 0.16
N GLN A 371 -11.63 -20.10 -0.35
CA GLN A 371 -12.84 -19.49 -0.89
C GLN A 371 -13.41 -20.33 -2.05
N VAL A 372 -12.57 -20.75 -3.00
CA VAL A 372 -12.99 -21.62 -4.11
C VAL A 372 -13.53 -22.95 -3.59
N GLN A 373 -12.86 -23.59 -2.61
CA GLN A 373 -13.36 -24.83 -2.02
C GLN A 373 -14.73 -24.67 -1.36
N LEU A 374 -14.95 -23.56 -0.65
CA LEU A 374 -16.24 -23.23 -0.04
C LEU A 374 -17.32 -22.98 -1.12
N LEU A 375 -16.97 -22.27 -2.19
CA LEU A 375 -17.86 -22.05 -3.34
C LEU A 375 -18.22 -23.34 -4.08
N VAL A 376 -17.34 -24.33 -4.12
CA VAL A 376 -17.64 -25.65 -4.70
C VAL A 376 -18.60 -26.42 -3.81
N ALA A 377 -18.35 -26.43 -2.49
CA ALA A 377 -19.19 -27.16 -1.54
C ALA A 377 -20.60 -26.56 -1.41
N HIS A 378 -20.70 -25.23 -1.28
CA HIS A 378 -21.96 -24.52 -1.10
C HIS A 378 -21.96 -23.18 -1.86
N PRO A 379 -22.17 -23.20 -3.19
CA PRO A 379 -22.08 -22.01 -4.03
C PRO A 379 -22.94 -20.85 -3.51
N ASN A 380 -24.22 -21.09 -3.27
CA ASN A 380 -25.16 -20.04 -2.86
C ASN A 380 -24.87 -19.46 -1.46
N LYS A 381 -24.24 -20.25 -0.59
CA LYS A 381 -23.90 -19.82 0.77
C LYS A 381 -22.74 -18.82 0.75
N TYR A 382 -21.66 -19.12 0.02
CA TYR A 382 -20.41 -18.36 0.10
C TYR A 382 -20.20 -17.36 -1.04
N ARG A 383 -20.95 -17.48 -2.13
CA ARG A 383 -20.83 -16.64 -3.33
C ARG A 383 -20.87 -15.14 -3.02
N TYR A 384 -21.68 -14.72 -2.08
CA TYR A 384 -21.84 -13.32 -1.67
C TYR A 384 -20.66 -12.71 -0.91
N TYR A 385 -19.83 -13.55 -0.31
CA TYR A 385 -18.74 -13.12 0.55
C TYR A 385 -17.37 -13.48 -0.03
N ALA A 386 -17.32 -14.10 -1.20
CA ALA A 386 -16.06 -14.41 -1.88
C ALA A 386 -15.48 -13.17 -2.56
N SER A 387 -14.15 -13.10 -2.67
CA SER A 387 -13.47 -12.05 -3.42
C SER A 387 -13.64 -12.24 -4.93
N ASP A 388 -13.50 -11.16 -5.68
CA ASP A 388 -13.56 -11.19 -7.14
C ASP A 388 -12.57 -12.19 -7.73
N GLU A 389 -11.37 -12.35 -7.15
CA GLU A 389 -10.42 -13.35 -7.63
C GLU A 389 -10.94 -14.77 -7.46
N ALA A 390 -11.60 -15.09 -6.34
CA ALA A 390 -12.16 -16.41 -6.11
C ALA A 390 -13.39 -16.69 -7.00
N LEU A 391 -14.22 -15.67 -7.25
CA LEU A 391 -15.35 -15.75 -8.17
C LEU A 391 -14.89 -16.00 -9.61
N LYS A 392 -13.92 -15.21 -10.08
CA LYS A 392 -13.29 -15.39 -11.39
C LYS A 392 -12.65 -16.76 -11.53
N ALA A 393 -11.92 -17.22 -10.50
CA ALA A 393 -11.31 -18.55 -10.49
C ALA A 393 -12.33 -19.69 -10.60
N LYS A 394 -13.59 -19.47 -10.20
CA LYS A 394 -14.70 -20.42 -10.34
C LYS A 394 -15.54 -20.18 -11.60
N GLY A 395 -15.18 -19.21 -12.44
CA GLY A 395 -15.93 -18.85 -13.65
C GLY A 395 -17.24 -18.11 -13.37
N ILE A 396 -17.38 -17.45 -12.20
CA ILE A 396 -18.52 -16.59 -11.89
C ILE A 396 -18.16 -15.15 -12.25
N ASN A 397 -19.03 -14.49 -13.03
CA ASN A 397 -18.89 -13.06 -13.30
C ASN A 397 -19.13 -12.24 -12.01
N PRO A 398 -18.16 -11.44 -11.53
CA PRO A 398 -18.33 -10.61 -10.33
C PRO A 398 -19.45 -9.58 -10.45
N GLU A 399 -19.74 -9.07 -11.65
CA GLU A 399 -20.76 -8.04 -11.87
C GLU A 399 -22.18 -8.59 -11.67
N GLU A 400 -22.45 -9.81 -12.13
CA GLU A 400 -23.71 -10.53 -11.86
C GLU A 400 -23.88 -10.86 -10.37
N ASN A 401 -22.78 -10.89 -9.61
CA ASN A 401 -22.80 -11.23 -8.19
C ASN A 401 -23.15 -10.04 -7.29
N ASN A 402 -22.74 -8.83 -7.66
CA ASN A 402 -23.13 -7.61 -6.95
C ASN A 402 -24.66 -7.38 -7.02
N PHE A 403 -25.28 -7.67 -8.17
CA PHE A 403 -26.74 -7.60 -8.33
C PHE A 403 -27.50 -8.58 -7.41
N LEU A 404 -26.96 -9.79 -7.22
CA LEU A 404 -27.56 -10.78 -6.31
C LEU A 404 -27.27 -10.47 -4.82
N PHE A 405 -26.16 -9.78 -4.51
CA PHE A 405 -25.83 -9.33 -3.15
C PHE A 405 -26.79 -8.23 -2.66
N GLU A 406 -27.18 -7.32 -3.54
CA GLU A 406 -28.22 -6.32 -3.29
C GLU A 406 -29.57 -7.00 -2.99
N GLN A 407 -29.92 -8.07 -3.71
CA GLN A 407 -31.12 -8.85 -3.47
C GLN A 407 -31.10 -9.63 -2.13
N ALA A 408 -29.94 -10.05 -1.63
CA ALA A 408 -29.80 -10.70 -0.32
C ALA A 408 -29.90 -9.70 0.85
N ASN A 409 -29.40 -8.47 0.68
CA ASN A 409 -29.63 -7.40 1.64
C ASN A 409 -31.11 -7.00 1.71
N PHE A 410 -31.81 -6.99 0.57
CA PHE A 410 -33.27 -6.84 0.53
C PHE A 410 -33.99 -7.94 1.32
N LEU A 411 -33.55 -9.20 1.21
CA LEU A 411 -34.14 -10.32 1.96
C LEU A 411 -33.94 -10.21 3.48
N ASN A 412 -32.74 -9.80 3.94
CA ASN A 412 -32.50 -9.56 5.37
C ASN A 412 -33.30 -8.36 5.91
N LYS A 413 -33.34 -7.25 5.16
CA LYS A 413 -34.16 -6.08 5.51
C LYS A 413 -35.66 -6.44 5.53
N ASN A 414 -36.09 -7.37 4.67
CA ASN A 414 -37.45 -7.89 4.64
C ASN A 414 -37.79 -8.76 5.87
N GLU A 415 -36.86 -9.59 6.37
CA GLU A 415 -37.06 -10.32 7.63
C GLU A 415 -37.14 -9.39 8.85
N GLU A 416 -36.29 -8.36 8.92
CA GLU A 416 -36.35 -7.34 9.97
C GLU A 416 -37.69 -6.58 9.95
N ILE A 417 -38.16 -6.20 8.76
CA ILE A 417 -39.48 -5.56 8.58
C ILE A 417 -40.60 -6.46 9.10
N LEU A 418 -40.55 -7.78 8.88
CA LEU A 418 -41.60 -8.70 9.34
C LEU A 418 -41.66 -8.85 10.87
N GLN A 419 -40.56 -8.59 11.58
CA GLN A 419 -40.48 -8.73 13.04
C GLN A 419 -40.89 -7.46 13.81
N MET A 420 -40.91 -6.30 13.16
CA MET A 420 -41.31 -5.03 13.80
C MET A 420 -42.83 -4.99 14.05
N LYS A 421 -43.25 -4.63 15.27
CA LYS A 421 -44.67 -4.42 15.62
C LYS A 421 -45.10 -2.98 15.30
N LYS A 422 -46.04 -2.80 14.37
CA LYS A 422 -46.41 -1.48 13.82
C LYS A 422 -47.85 -1.08 14.15
N VAL A 423 -48.64 -2.01 14.68
CA VAL A 423 -50.04 -1.80 15.09
C VAL A 423 -50.21 -2.16 16.57
N SER A 424 -50.97 -1.34 17.30
CA SER A 424 -51.37 -1.64 18.68
C SER A 424 -52.49 -2.70 18.69
N SER A 425 -52.34 -3.72 19.54
CA SER A 425 -53.30 -4.81 19.68
C SER A 425 -54.11 -4.67 20.96
N ASN A 426 -55.38 -4.27 20.86
CA ASN A 426 -56.39 -4.55 21.89
C ASN A 426 -57.03 -5.91 21.58
N PHE A 427 -57.35 -6.69 22.61
CA PHE A 427 -57.92 -8.04 22.48
C PHE A 427 -59.15 -8.09 21.55
N LEU A 428 -59.98 -7.04 21.57
CA LEU A 428 -61.20 -6.90 20.76
C LEU A 428 -60.97 -6.65 19.25
N LEU A 429 -59.76 -6.24 18.82
CA LEU A 429 -59.47 -5.85 17.42
C LEU A 429 -58.28 -6.60 16.82
N SER A 430 -57.89 -7.75 17.40
CA SER A 430 -56.69 -8.51 17.04
C SER A 430 -56.66 -8.91 15.55
N LYS A 431 -57.76 -9.43 14.99
CA LYS A 431 -57.85 -9.84 13.59
C LYS A 431 -57.70 -8.68 12.60
N SER A 432 -58.31 -7.53 12.91
CA SER A 432 -58.17 -6.29 12.12
C SER A 432 -56.75 -5.72 12.24
N ALA A 433 -56.13 -5.82 13.42
CA ALA A 433 -54.74 -5.44 13.64
C ALA A 433 -53.77 -6.26 12.77
N SER A 434 -53.93 -7.59 12.76
CA SER A 434 -53.08 -8.49 11.96
C SER A 434 -53.24 -8.25 10.46
N HIS A 435 -54.45 -7.96 9.98
CA HIS A 435 -54.67 -7.64 8.57
C HIS A 435 -53.99 -6.33 8.18
N LYS A 436 -54.13 -5.29 9.02
CA LYS A 436 -53.46 -4.00 8.80
C LYS A 436 -51.94 -4.12 8.84
N GLU A 437 -51.40 -4.90 9.78
CA GLU A 437 -49.96 -5.20 9.87
C GLU A 437 -49.44 -5.86 8.59
N ALA A 438 -50.16 -6.85 8.05
CA ALA A 438 -49.80 -7.50 6.80
C ALA A 438 -49.81 -6.54 5.59
N GLN A 439 -50.78 -5.62 5.53
CA GLN A 439 -50.84 -4.59 4.50
C GLN A 439 -49.67 -3.61 4.60
N ILE A 440 -49.32 -3.14 5.81
CA ILE A 440 -48.17 -2.26 6.06
C ILE A 440 -46.88 -2.96 5.61
N ASN A 441 -46.69 -4.22 5.99
CA ASN A 441 -45.51 -5.01 5.60
C ASN A 441 -45.41 -5.16 4.08
N ASN A 442 -46.51 -5.44 3.39
CA ASN A 442 -46.50 -5.55 1.95
C ASN A 442 -46.14 -4.22 1.27
N LYS A 443 -46.70 -3.10 1.75
CA LYS A 443 -46.41 -1.77 1.18
C LYS A 443 -44.97 -1.30 1.45
N LEU A 444 -44.41 -1.60 2.62
CA LEU A 444 -42.99 -1.37 2.91
C LEU A 444 -42.09 -2.17 1.97
N ARG A 445 -42.39 -3.46 1.75
CA ARG A 445 -41.60 -4.31 0.83
C ARG A 445 -41.62 -3.76 -0.59
N ILE A 446 -42.78 -3.32 -1.07
CA ILE A 446 -42.93 -2.73 -2.40
C ILE A 446 -42.16 -1.41 -2.49
N LEU A 447 -42.27 -0.55 -1.48
CA LEU A 447 -41.53 0.72 -1.39
C LEU A 447 -40.02 0.50 -1.47
N TYR A 448 -39.47 -0.39 -0.64
CA TYR A 448 -38.03 -0.70 -0.65
C TYR A 448 -37.60 -1.35 -1.99
N SER A 449 -38.46 -2.19 -2.59
CA SER A 449 -38.15 -2.76 -3.91
C SER A 449 -38.07 -1.71 -5.02
N TYR A 450 -38.87 -0.64 -4.98
CA TYR A 450 -38.76 0.45 -5.96
C TYR A 450 -37.57 1.36 -5.67
N ALA A 451 -37.35 1.65 -4.38
CA ALA A 451 -36.21 2.42 -3.88
C ALA A 451 -34.87 1.81 -4.32
N GLU A 452 -34.70 0.50 -4.21
CA GLU A 452 -33.48 -0.20 -4.64
C GLU A 452 -33.25 -0.19 -6.15
N ARG A 453 -34.32 -0.18 -6.94
CA ARG A 453 -34.24 -0.12 -8.42
C ARG A 453 -34.02 1.29 -8.96
N GLY A 454 -33.98 2.31 -8.09
CA GLY A 454 -33.95 3.71 -8.49
C GLY A 454 -35.23 4.20 -9.17
N ASP A 455 -36.35 3.48 -9.02
CA ASP A 455 -37.64 3.88 -9.58
C ASP A 455 -38.32 4.89 -8.64
N GLU A 456 -37.96 6.17 -8.80
CA GLU A 456 -38.48 7.26 -7.97
C GLU A 456 -40.00 7.41 -8.07
N ILE A 457 -40.58 7.15 -9.24
CA ILE A 457 -42.03 7.30 -9.48
C ILE A 457 -42.78 6.18 -8.74
N GLY A 458 -42.32 4.94 -8.90
CA GLY A 458 -42.85 3.78 -8.19
C GLY A 458 -42.69 3.88 -6.68
N ALA A 459 -41.54 4.41 -6.21
CA ALA A 459 -41.28 4.65 -4.80
C ALA A 459 -42.22 5.70 -4.20
N LYS A 460 -42.39 6.87 -4.85
CA LYS A 460 -43.31 7.92 -4.40
C LYS A 460 -44.76 7.45 -4.33
N LYS A 461 -45.22 6.71 -5.35
CA LYS A 461 -46.57 6.13 -5.33
C LYS A 461 -46.76 5.13 -4.18
N SER A 462 -45.77 4.28 -3.94
CA SER A 462 -45.82 3.28 -2.87
C SER A 462 -45.74 3.91 -1.48
N TRP A 463 -45.03 5.03 -1.37
CA TRP A 463 -44.98 5.87 -0.18
C TRP A 463 -46.36 6.46 0.16
N ASP A 464 -47.05 7.05 -0.81
CA ASP A 464 -48.41 7.58 -0.62
C ASP A 464 -49.37 6.49 -0.11
N GLU A 465 -49.32 5.31 -0.71
CA GLU A 465 -50.14 4.17 -0.32
C GLU A 465 -49.79 3.66 1.09
N LEU A 466 -48.50 3.61 1.44
CA LEU A 466 -48.04 3.23 2.78
C LEU A 466 -48.50 4.23 3.84
N CYS A 467 -48.38 5.53 3.58
CA CYS A 467 -48.86 6.60 4.45
C CYS A 467 -50.35 6.45 4.75
N LEU A 468 -51.16 6.17 3.72
CA LEU A 468 -52.60 5.98 3.88
C LEU A 468 -52.94 4.71 4.68
N VAL A 469 -52.28 3.58 4.39
CA VAL A 469 -52.48 2.34 5.17
C VAL A 469 -52.10 2.57 6.63
N CYS A 470 -50.98 3.23 6.91
CA CYS A 470 -50.57 3.55 8.28
C CYS A 470 -51.57 4.49 8.97
N ALA A 471 -52.05 5.52 8.28
CA ALA A 471 -52.98 6.52 8.80
C ALA A 471 -54.44 6.05 8.92
N GLU A 472 -54.82 4.90 8.34
CA GLU A 472 -56.21 4.43 8.35
C GLU A 472 -56.71 4.13 9.77
N ARG A 473 -57.81 4.75 10.18
CA ARG A 473 -58.47 4.47 11.45
C ARG A 473 -59.30 3.19 11.33
N ARG A 474 -59.05 2.21 12.22
CA ARG A 474 -59.77 0.92 12.25
C ARG A 474 -61.24 1.06 12.68
N PHE A 475 -61.58 2.14 13.37
CA PHE A 475 -62.94 2.46 13.80
C PHE A 475 -63.12 3.99 13.74
N CYS A 476 -64.04 4.46 12.91
CA CYS A 476 -64.32 5.89 12.75
C CYS A 476 -65.81 6.09 12.44
N PRO A 477 -66.69 6.04 13.45
CA PRO A 477 -68.13 6.23 13.25
C PRO A 477 -68.48 7.67 12.85
N LEU A 478 -67.69 8.66 13.30
CA LEU A 478 -67.82 10.07 12.93
C LEU A 478 -66.42 10.71 12.85
N GLY A 479 -66.00 11.14 11.66
CA GLY A 479 -64.72 11.82 11.43
C GLY A 479 -63.94 11.34 10.20
N ASN A 480 -62.74 11.88 10.02
CA ASN A 480 -61.84 11.56 8.91
C ASN A 480 -61.37 10.10 8.96
N LYS A 481 -61.41 9.41 7.80
CA LYS A 481 -60.99 8.00 7.66
C LYS A 481 -59.50 7.81 7.98
N TYR A 482 -58.67 8.79 7.61
CA TYR A 482 -57.23 8.76 7.83
C TYR A 482 -56.80 9.83 8.84
N SER A 483 -55.82 9.52 9.68
CA SER A 483 -55.28 10.43 10.70
C SER A 483 -53.84 10.09 11.04
N ILE A 484 -53.05 11.13 11.26
CA ILE A 484 -51.64 11.00 11.68
C ILE A 484 -51.50 10.46 13.10
N ASP A 485 -52.56 10.50 13.90
CA ASP A 485 -52.54 10.09 15.31
C ASP A 485 -52.56 8.56 15.51
N THR A 486 -52.71 7.78 14.44
CA THR A 486 -52.68 6.33 14.56
C THR A 486 -51.30 5.86 15.02
N HIS A 487 -51.27 4.75 15.77
CA HIS A 487 -50.02 4.14 16.22
C HIS A 487 -49.09 3.80 15.04
N SER A 488 -49.66 3.35 13.92
CA SER A 488 -48.91 2.98 12.71
C SER A 488 -48.37 4.19 11.95
N ALA A 489 -49.05 5.33 11.95
CA ALA A 489 -48.53 6.56 11.36
C ALA A 489 -47.38 7.14 12.21
N LYS A 490 -47.52 7.15 13.54
CA LYS A 490 -46.43 7.53 14.45
C LYS A 490 -45.21 6.62 14.31
N TRP A 491 -45.44 5.31 14.15
CA TRP A 491 -44.37 4.36 13.86
C TRP A 491 -43.69 4.67 12.51
N LEU A 492 -44.45 4.92 11.45
CA LEU A 492 -43.92 5.20 10.12
C LEU A 492 -43.03 6.45 10.10
N ILE A 493 -43.48 7.52 10.75
CA ILE A 493 -42.72 8.79 10.86
C ILE A 493 -41.38 8.53 11.54
N LYS A 494 -41.38 7.90 12.73
CA LYS A 494 -40.16 7.57 13.47
C LYS A 494 -39.23 6.62 12.70
N HIS A 495 -39.79 5.68 11.94
CA HIS A 495 -39.03 4.73 11.13
C HIS A 495 -38.29 5.44 9.99
N VAL A 496 -38.95 6.39 9.33
CA VAL A 496 -38.38 7.15 8.20
C VAL A 496 -37.39 8.20 8.69
N GLU A 497 -37.63 8.83 9.84
CA GLU A 497 -36.68 9.74 10.50
C GLU A 497 -35.31 9.09 10.76
N GLY A 498 -35.27 7.77 10.97
CA GLY A 498 -34.04 7.00 11.18
C GLY A 498 -33.43 6.34 9.94
N ASP A 499 -34.04 6.45 8.76
CA ASP A 499 -33.58 5.79 7.51
C ASP A 499 -33.18 6.85 6.45
N GLU A 500 -31.92 7.32 6.53
CA GLU A 500 -31.35 8.34 5.62
C GLU A 500 -31.47 7.96 4.13
N GLN A 501 -31.40 6.67 3.81
CA GLN A 501 -31.52 6.17 2.44
C GLN A 501 -32.95 6.37 1.93
N LEU A 502 -33.95 6.05 2.75
CA LEU A 502 -35.35 6.24 2.39
C LEU A 502 -35.71 7.72 2.29
N GLN A 503 -35.19 8.57 3.18
CA GLN A 503 -35.35 10.03 3.10
C GLN A 503 -34.81 10.59 1.78
N LYS A 504 -33.61 10.18 1.38
CA LYS A 504 -32.98 10.60 0.12
C LYS A 504 -33.85 10.25 -1.10
N ILE A 505 -34.39 9.04 -1.14
CA ILE A 505 -35.20 8.54 -2.27
C ILE A 505 -36.56 9.23 -2.35
N LEU A 506 -37.12 9.60 -1.20
CA LEU A 506 -38.38 10.35 -1.11
C LEU A 506 -38.20 11.86 -1.26
N GLY A 507 -36.95 12.35 -1.33
CA GLY A 507 -36.64 13.77 -1.43
C GLY A 507 -36.90 14.56 -0.14
N ILE A 508 -36.87 13.88 1.01
CA ILE A 508 -37.11 14.46 2.33
C ILE A 508 -35.79 14.96 2.90
N LYS A 509 -35.70 16.27 3.19
CA LYS A 509 -34.45 16.94 3.60
C LYS A 509 -34.28 17.11 5.11
N SER A 510 -35.34 16.89 5.88
CA SER A 510 -35.36 16.99 7.35
C SER A 510 -36.51 16.16 7.94
N SER A 511 -36.45 15.85 9.23
CA SER A 511 -37.50 15.14 9.97
C SER A 511 -38.86 15.86 9.91
N ASP A 512 -38.86 17.18 10.01
CA ASP A 512 -40.09 17.99 10.02
C ASP A 512 -40.86 17.89 8.69
N LEU A 513 -40.15 17.71 7.58
CA LEU A 513 -40.73 17.48 6.25
C LEU A 513 -41.40 16.10 6.11
N VAL A 514 -41.03 15.10 6.93
CA VAL A 514 -41.69 13.78 6.92
C VAL A 514 -43.12 13.91 7.44
N ILE A 515 -43.30 14.66 8.53
CA ILE A 515 -44.61 14.88 9.16
C ILE A 515 -45.51 15.66 8.19
N GLU A 516 -45.01 16.75 7.61
CA GLU A 516 -45.74 17.57 6.64
C GLU A 516 -46.22 16.75 5.43
N GLN A 517 -45.33 15.94 4.82
CA GLN A 517 -45.71 15.10 3.68
C GLN A 517 -46.78 14.07 4.04
N VAL A 518 -46.66 13.41 5.20
CA VAL A 518 -47.68 12.45 5.65
C VAL A 518 -49.03 13.15 5.89
N GLN A 519 -49.02 14.35 6.46
CA GLN A 519 -50.22 15.15 6.67
C GLN A 519 -50.88 15.56 5.34
N ASP A 520 -50.11 16.02 4.36
CA ASP A 520 -50.61 16.43 3.05
C ASP A 520 -51.30 15.27 2.32
N ILE A 521 -50.69 14.08 2.32
CA ILE A 521 -51.26 12.87 1.73
C ILE A 521 -52.60 12.50 2.40
N ILE A 522 -52.63 12.56 3.74
CA ILE A 522 -53.83 12.28 4.54
C ILE A 522 -54.94 13.30 4.25
N MET A 523 -54.61 14.60 4.24
CA MET A 523 -55.55 15.69 4.02
C MET A 523 -56.17 15.60 2.63
N LYS A 524 -55.34 15.43 1.60
CA LYS A 524 -55.79 15.24 0.22
C LYS A 524 -56.75 14.06 0.11
N LYS A 525 -56.43 12.93 0.75
CA LYS A 525 -57.27 11.74 0.66
C LYS A 525 -58.59 11.85 1.41
N ASN A 526 -58.58 12.49 2.58
CA ASN A 526 -59.80 12.76 3.32
C ASN A 526 -60.71 13.75 2.56
N ALA A 527 -60.15 14.78 1.91
CA ALA A 527 -60.90 15.69 1.05
C ALA A 527 -61.53 14.97 -0.15
N GLU A 528 -60.78 14.09 -0.84
CA GLU A 528 -61.30 13.24 -1.92
C GLU A 528 -62.49 12.37 -1.46
N LEU A 529 -62.43 11.82 -0.24
CA LEU A 529 -63.50 10.99 0.32
C LEU A 529 -64.72 11.83 0.74
N ALA A 530 -64.50 13.03 1.28
CA ALA A 530 -65.56 13.97 1.60
C ALA A 530 -66.36 14.35 0.33
N HIS A 531 -65.68 14.61 -0.79
CA HIS A 531 -66.33 14.87 -2.08
C HIS A 531 -67.15 13.70 -2.65
N LYS A 532 -66.83 12.45 -2.27
CA LYS A 532 -67.50 11.23 -2.75
C LYS A 532 -68.66 10.74 -1.87
N SER A 533 -68.82 11.29 -0.68
CA SER A 533 -69.93 10.95 0.22
C SER A 533 -71.25 11.58 -0.25
N SER A 534 -72.29 10.76 -0.44
CA SER A 534 -73.65 11.23 -0.79
C SER A 534 -74.22 12.22 0.23
N ASP A 535 -73.76 12.15 1.49
CA ASP A 535 -74.20 13.02 2.57
C ASP A 535 -73.50 14.38 2.57
N PHE A 536 -72.31 14.48 1.97
CA PHE A 536 -71.68 15.76 1.66
C PHE A 536 -72.37 16.42 0.48
N LYS A 537 -72.78 15.65 -0.55
CA LYS A 537 -73.60 16.18 -1.66
C LYS A 537 -74.94 16.75 -1.16
N LYS A 538 -75.60 16.05 -0.23
CA LYS A 538 -76.84 16.52 0.43
C LYS A 538 -76.61 17.72 1.36
N SER A 539 -75.54 17.71 2.15
CA SER A 539 -75.21 18.83 3.07
C SER A 539 -74.76 20.09 2.32
N TYR A 540 -73.95 19.95 1.26
CA TYR A 540 -73.51 21.04 0.40
C TYR A 540 -74.68 21.62 -0.41
N GLN A 541 -75.60 20.79 -0.90
CA GLN A 541 -76.86 21.25 -1.51
C GLN A 541 -77.78 21.95 -0.49
N LYS A 542 -77.84 21.49 0.77
CA LYS A 542 -78.60 22.15 1.85
C LYS A 542 -78.02 23.52 2.23
N VAL A 543 -76.70 23.64 2.26
CA VAL A 543 -76.02 24.91 2.57
C VAL A 543 -76.19 25.88 1.40
N ASN A 544 -75.97 25.46 0.14
CA ASN A 544 -76.14 26.36 -1.00
C ASN A 544 -77.60 26.76 -1.29
N SER A 545 -78.58 25.92 -0.92
CA SER A 545 -80.00 26.32 -0.98
C SER A 545 -80.42 27.23 0.18
N ALA A 546 -79.68 27.25 1.29
CA ALA A 546 -79.83 28.23 2.36
C ALA A 546 -79.16 29.57 1.99
N THR A 547 -77.99 29.55 1.33
CA THR A 547 -77.31 30.78 0.86
C THR A 547 -78.08 31.45 -0.29
N ALA A 548 -78.66 30.69 -1.23
CA ALA A 548 -79.51 31.23 -2.29
C ALA A 548 -80.84 31.82 -1.75
N LYS A 549 -81.33 31.35 -0.61
CA LYS A 549 -82.48 31.94 0.10
C LYS A 549 -82.10 33.18 0.91
N ALA A 550 -80.88 33.24 1.45
CA ALA A 550 -80.37 34.40 2.16
C ALA A 550 -80.04 35.57 1.21
N GLU A 551 -79.53 35.27 0.02
CA GLU A 551 -79.25 36.27 -1.04
C GLU A 551 -80.53 36.83 -1.69
N SER A 552 -81.64 36.06 -1.72
CA SER A 552 -82.94 36.61 -2.18
C SER A 552 -83.68 37.44 -1.12
N THR A 553 -83.22 37.45 0.14
CA THR A 553 -83.79 38.25 1.24
C THR A 553 -82.89 39.41 1.68
N ALA A 554 -81.68 39.52 1.11
CA ALA A 554 -80.74 40.60 1.41
C ALA A 554 -80.83 41.79 0.43
N ASP A 555 -81.69 41.72 -0.59
CA ASP A 555 -81.91 42.80 -1.59
C ASP A 555 -83.16 43.65 -1.29
N GLU A 556 -83.87 43.40 -0.18
CA GLU A 556 -84.96 44.26 0.31
C GLU A 556 -84.70 44.63 1.78
N GLY A 557 -84.02 45.76 2.03
CA GLY A 557 -83.96 46.32 3.38
C GLY A 557 -82.80 47.23 3.73
N LEU A 558 -82.40 48.14 2.82
CA LEU A 558 -81.79 49.40 3.25
C LEU A 558 -82.79 50.14 4.14
N VAL A 559 -82.40 50.59 5.33
CA VAL A 559 -82.55 51.98 5.86
C VAL A 559 -82.01 52.00 7.30
N VAL A 560 -80.91 52.73 7.52
CA VAL A 560 -80.48 53.20 8.85
C VAL A 560 -80.73 54.71 8.88
N SER A 561 -81.52 55.16 9.86
CA SER A 561 -81.64 56.58 10.23
C SER A 561 -81.32 56.78 11.72
N ASN A 562 -80.22 57.50 11.94
CA ASN A 562 -80.02 58.62 12.86
C ASN A 562 -80.22 58.56 14.40
N ILE A 563 -79.09 58.85 15.09
CA ILE A 563 -78.86 59.97 16.07
C ILE A 563 -79.44 59.79 17.52
N PRO A 564 -78.97 60.46 18.62
CA PRO A 564 -77.76 61.24 18.97
C PRO A 564 -77.05 60.84 20.32
N ASN A 565 -75.98 61.60 20.61
CA ASN A 565 -75.03 61.64 21.73
C ASN A 565 -75.50 62.03 23.16
N SER A 566 -74.64 61.62 24.10
CA SER A 566 -74.21 62.24 25.39
C SER A 566 -75.03 61.96 26.67
N PRO A 567 -74.33 61.93 27.82
CA PRO A 567 -73.27 61.01 28.25
C PRO A 567 -73.83 59.69 28.79
#